data_AF-A0A964QDR4-F1
#
_entry.id   AF-A0A964QDR4-F1
#
_cell.length_a   1.000
_cell.length_b   1.000
_cell.length_c   1.000
_cell.angle_alpha   90.00
_cell.angle_beta   90.00
_cell.angle_gamma   90.00
#
_symmetry.space_group_name_H-M   'P 1'
#
loop_
_entity.id
_entity.type
_entity.pdbx_description
1 polymer ?
#
loop_
_entity_poly.entity_id
_entity_poly.type
_entity_poly.pdbx_seq_one_letter_code
_entity_poly.pdbx_strand_id
1 'polypeptide(L)'
;MFEKFSRVLRVMELEEKVLHAGLFLCVIGLFVPWIGGQWAGEAAQWNGFGFYTGFIGHVVFVIALFIVTMTLSPLLGGPVIVRKASRNHLRLLLSSVSSVLLLGCFTILLRLTSQVSGVEIRFGIYVSIVGSVLATLYAFLKYDEQRKSEVQQLFRHPDDEQGQKRIEVASLHEERHPLPPPPPPMPPEDHSLLKP
;
A
#
# COMPACT_ATOMS: atom_id res chain seq x y z
N MET A 1 -5.49 -15.45 -14.69
CA MET A 1 -4.60 -15.07 -13.56
C MET A 1 -4.67 -13.57 -13.28
N PHE A 2 -4.57 -12.73 -14.33
CA PHE A 2 -4.74 -11.26 -14.24
C PHE A 2 -6.07 -10.80 -13.61
N GLU A 3 -7.21 -11.45 -13.90
CA GLU A 3 -8.50 -11.05 -13.29
C GLU A 3 -8.60 -11.33 -11.78
N LYS A 4 -7.94 -12.39 -11.30
CA LYS A 4 -7.85 -12.66 -9.85
C LYS A 4 -6.99 -11.58 -9.19
N PHE A 5 -5.89 -11.19 -9.85
CA PHE A 5 -5.00 -10.15 -9.37
C PHE A 5 -5.67 -8.77 -9.33
N SER A 6 -6.41 -8.38 -10.38
CA SER A 6 -7.14 -7.11 -10.40
C SER A 6 -8.26 -7.06 -9.34
N ARG A 7 -8.94 -8.18 -9.10
CA ARG A 7 -9.94 -8.29 -8.03
C ARG A 7 -9.32 -8.12 -6.65
N VAL A 8 -8.18 -8.75 -6.38
CA VAL A 8 -7.43 -8.62 -5.12
C VAL A 8 -6.96 -7.18 -4.91
N LEU A 9 -6.41 -6.54 -5.96
CA LEU A 9 -6.04 -5.13 -5.91
C LEU A 9 -7.23 -4.22 -5.60
N ARG A 10 -8.42 -4.51 -6.12
CA ARG A 10 -9.60 -3.66 -5.86
C ARG A 10 -10.00 -3.67 -4.37
N VAL A 11 -9.87 -4.82 -3.72
CA VAL A 11 -10.21 -5.04 -2.30
C VAL A 11 -9.15 -4.48 -1.34
N MET A 12 -7.91 -4.27 -1.80
CA MET A 12 -6.87 -3.68 -0.95
C MET A 12 -7.22 -2.26 -0.50
N GLU A 13 -6.94 -2.00 0.78
CA GLU A 13 -6.95 -0.67 1.37
C GLU A 13 -6.09 0.31 0.55
N LEU A 14 -6.54 1.57 0.49
CA LEU A 14 -5.83 2.62 -0.24
C LEU A 14 -4.38 2.74 0.22
N GLU A 15 -4.13 2.63 1.53
CA GLU A 15 -2.79 2.73 2.11
C GLU A 15 -1.84 1.65 1.61
N GLU A 16 -2.33 0.42 1.47
CA GLU A 16 -1.49 -0.70 1.01
C GLU A 16 -1.19 -0.58 -0.49
N LYS A 17 -2.13 -0.03 -1.27
CA LYS A 17 -1.90 0.33 -2.68
C LYS A 17 -0.79 1.37 -2.81
N VAL A 18 -0.84 2.43 -2.00
CA VAL A 18 0.16 3.50 -2.07
C VAL A 18 1.53 3.01 -1.57
N LEU A 19 1.58 2.19 -0.51
CA LEU A 19 2.81 1.55 -0.05
C LEU A 19 3.46 0.74 -1.18
N HIS A 20 2.66 -0.05 -1.92
CA HIS A 20 3.17 -0.85 -3.03
C HIS A 20 3.59 0.00 -4.22
N ALA A 21 2.84 1.04 -4.55
CA ALA A 21 3.22 2.00 -5.58
C ALA A 21 4.55 2.68 -5.24
N GLY A 22 4.76 3.07 -3.97
CA GLY A 22 6.02 3.63 -3.49
C GLY A 22 7.19 2.66 -3.64
N LEU A 23 7.02 1.39 -3.25
CA LEU A 23 8.03 0.35 -3.45
C LEU A 23 8.31 0.11 -4.94
N PHE A 24 7.30 0.12 -5.78
CA PHE A 24 7.45 -0.07 -7.22
C PHE A 24 8.22 1.08 -7.86
N LEU A 25 7.89 2.32 -7.48
CA LEU A 25 8.64 3.51 -7.88
C LEU A 25 10.09 3.44 -7.40
N CYS A 26 10.32 3.02 -6.16
CA CYS A 26 11.66 2.82 -5.62
C CYS A 26 12.47 1.85 -6.49
N VAL A 27 11.91 0.67 -6.79
CA VAL A 27 12.54 -0.34 -7.63
C VAL A 27 12.81 0.18 -9.05
N ILE A 28 11.84 0.82 -9.69
CA ILE A 28 12.03 1.43 -11.02
C ILE A 28 13.17 2.45 -10.98
N GLY A 29 13.22 3.28 -9.94
CA GLY A 29 14.29 4.27 -9.73
C GLY A 29 15.69 3.65 -9.66
N LEU A 30 15.84 2.41 -9.17
CA LEU A 30 17.14 1.72 -9.14
C LEU A 30 17.66 1.36 -10.53
N PHE A 31 16.77 1.08 -11.48
CA PHE A 31 17.14 0.72 -12.86
C PHE A 31 17.41 1.95 -13.74
N VAL A 32 16.91 3.12 -13.35
CA VAL A 32 17.16 4.39 -14.04
C VAL A 32 18.56 4.91 -13.69
N PRO A 33 19.26 5.60 -14.60
CA PRO A 33 20.54 6.22 -14.30
C PRO A 33 20.48 7.15 -13.08
N TRP A 34 21.39 6.94 -12.14
CA TRP A 34 21.57 7.76 -10.93
C TRP A 34 22.61 8.84 -11.15
N ILE A 35 23.63 8.51 -11.92
CA ILE A 35 24.77 9.36 -12.20
C ILE A 35 25.17 9.16 -13.65
N GLY A 36 25.57 10.24 -14.31
CA GLY A 36 26.16 10.15 -15.64
C GLY A 36 27.10 11.32 -15.87
N GLY A 37 28.00 11.15 -16.82
CA GLY A 37 29.03 12.16 -17.08
C GLY A 37 30.14 11.61 -17.93
N GLN A 38 31.23 12.37 -18.03
CA GLN A 38 32.46 11.90 -18.66
C GLN A 38 33.36 11.25 -17.61
N TRP A 39 33.77 10.01 -17.84
CA TRP A 39 34.71 9.30 -17.00
C TRP A 39 35.82 8.71 -17.85
N ALA A 40 37.05 9.08 -17.55
CA ALA A 40 38.22 8.72 -18.36
C ALA A 40 38.09 9.08 -19.86
N GLY A 41 37.35 10.15 -20.19
CA GLY A 41 37.17 10.64 -21.55
C GLY A 41 35.97 10.04 -22.30
N GLU A 42 35.28 9.06 -21.71
CA GLU A 42 34.08 8.45 -22.31
C GLU A 42 32.81 8.84 -21.54
N ALA A 43 31.72 9.03 -22.29
CA ALA A 43 30.41 9.29 -21.69
C ALA A 43 29.85 7.98 -21.10
N ALA A 44 29.74 7.92 -19.78
CA ALA A 44 29.25 6.77 -19.05
C ALA A 44 28.05 7.14 -18.17
N GLN A 45 27.15 6.17 -18.00
CA GLN A 45 25.98 6.29 -17.14
C GLN A 45 25.89 5.05 -16.26
N TRP A 46 25.62 5.28 -14.98
CA TRP A 46 25.45 4.20 -14.00
C TRP A 46 24.10 4.33 -13.32
N ASN A 47 23.43 3.19 -13.19
CA ASN A 47 22.21 3.05 -12.40
C ASN A 47 22.55 2.71 -10.94
N GLY A 48 21.53 2.46 -10.12
CA GLY A 48 21.71 2.17 -8.68
C GLY A 48 22.50 0.89 -8.40
N PHE A 49 22.68 0.00 -9.37
CA PHE A 49 23.44 -1.25 -9.22
C PHE A 49 24.93 -1.10 -9.57
N GLY A 50 25.29 -0.02 -10.27
CA GLY A 50 26.67 0.25 -10.69
C GLY A 50 27.40 1.23 -9.77
N PHE A 51 28.68 1.46 -10.10
CA PHE A 51 29.52 2.51 -9.51
C PHE A 51 29.75 2.35 -7.99
N TYR A 52 30.22 3.41 -7.31
CA TYR A 52 30.53 3.39 -5.87
C TYR A 52 29.31 3.13 -4.97
N THR A 53 28.10 3.33 -5.48
CA THR A 53 26.84 3.16 -4.74
C THR A 53 26.16 1.83 -4.99
N GLY A 54 26.75 0.97 -5.83
CA GLY A 54 26.15 -0.29 -6.28
C GLY A 54 25.75 -1.22 -5.13
N PHE A 55 26.59 -1.36 -4.11
CA PHE A 55 26.26 -2.18 -2.93
C PHE A 55 24.98 -1.71 -2.23
N ILE A 56 24.80 -0.38 -2.07
CA ILE A 56 23.61 0.19 -1.44
C ILE A 56 22.37 -0.11 -2.30
N GLY A 57 22.46 0.04 -3.63
CA GLY A 57 21.35 -0.27 -4.52
C GLY A 57 20.93 -1.74 -4.47
N HIS A 58 21.88 -2.68 -4.38
CA HIS A 58 21.56 -4.10 -4.21
C HIS A 58 20.87 -4.38 -2.87
N VAL A 59 21.34 -3.79 -1.78
CA VAL A 59 20.70 -3.94 -0.45
C VAL A 59 19.28 -3.39 -0.47
N VAL A 60 19.08 -2.20 -1.04
CA VAL A 60 17.75 -1.59 -1.18
C VAL A 60 16.83 -2.44 -2.06
N PHE A 61 17.34 -3.00 -3.15
CA PHE A 61 16.59 -3.90 -4.02
C PHE A 61 16.12 -5.17 -3.30
N VAL A 62 17.03 -5.83 -2.55
CA VAL A 62 16.70 -7.02 -1.76
C VAL A 62 15.66 -6.70 -0.68
N ILE A 63 15.81 -5.56 0.00
CA ILE A 63 14.82 -5.09 0.99
C ILE A 63 13.44 -4.88 0.33
N ALA A 64 13.39 -4.18 -0.81
CA ALA A 64 12.14 -3.92 -1.51
C ALA A 64 11.47 -5.23 -1.96
N LEU A 65 12.24 -6.17 -2.52
CA LEU A 65 11.76 -7.48 -2.94
C LEU A 65 11.25 -8.30 -1.74
N PHE A 66 11.93 -8.23 -0.60
CA PHE A 66 11.48 -8.88 0.63
C PHE A 66 10.15 -8.31 1.14
N ILE A 67 9.96 -6.99 1.13
CA ILE A 67 8.68 -6.37 1.54
C ILE A 67 7.53 -6.78 0.59
N VAL A 68 7.82 -6.81 -0.71
CA VAL A 68 6.86 -7.21 -1.75
C VAL A 68 6.47 -8.68 -1.61
N THR A 69 7.44 -9.58 -1.45
CA THR A 69 7.19 -11.03 -1.25
C THR A 69 6.43 -11.32 0.04
N MET A 70 6.77 -10.64 1.13
CA MET A 70 6.00 -10.73 2.38
C MET A 70 4.55 -10.29 2.21
N THR A 71 4.26 -9.43 1.23
CA THR A 71 2.89 -9.00 0.95
C THR A 71 2.15 -9.90 -0.02
N LEU A 72 2.82 -10.34 -1.08
CA LEU A 72 2.23 -11.20 -2.11
C LEU A 72 2.02 -12.63 -1.62
N SER A 73 2.88 -13.18 -0.74
CA SER A 73 2.77 -14.55 -0.23
C SER A 73 1.36 -14.88 0.30
N PRO A 74 0.81 -14.11 1.27
CA PRO A 74 -0.54 -14.39 1.78
C PRO A 74 -1.65 -14.16 0.75
N LEU A 75 -1.47 -13.23 -0.20
CA LEU A 75 -2.45 -12.96 -1.26
C LEU A 75 -2.55 -14.09 -2.29
N LEU A 76 -1.45 -14.81 -2.50
CA LEU A 76 -1.38 -15.96 -3.40
C LEU A 76 -1.78 -17.27 -2.73
N GLY A 77 -2.20 -17.24 -1.45
CA GLY A 77 -2.51 -18.44 -0.66
C GLY A 77 -1.27 -19.23 -0.24
N GLY A 78 -0.09 -18.59 -0.25
CA GLY A 78 1.17 -19.18 0.18
C GLY A 78 1.32 -19.26 1.71
N PRO A 79 2.37 -19.95 2.18
CA PRO A 79 2.66 -20.05 3.61
C PRO A 79 2.92 -18.67 4.22
N VAL A 80 2.43 -18.47 5.44
CA VAL A 80 2.65 -17.24 6.21
C VAL A 80 4.10 -17.21 6.69
N ILE A 81 4.95 -16.49 5.97
CA ILE A 81 6.40 -16.38 6.25
C ILE A 81 6.66 -15.66 7.58
N VAL A 82 5.83 -14.67 7.91
CA VAL A 82 6.00 -13.81 9.10
C VAL A 82 4.70 -13.74 9.89
N ARG A 83 4.80 -13.85 11.23
CA ARG A 83 3.66 -13.70 12.13
C ARG A 83 2.90 -12.39 11.85
N LYS A 84 1.57 -12.46 11.82
CA LYS A 84 0.70 -11.32 11.47
C LYS A 84 0.99 -10.07 12.31
N ALA A 85 1.26 -10.24 13.60
CA ALA A 85 1.54 -9.16 14.54
C ALA A 85 2.83 -8.37 14.23
N SER A 86 3.91 -9.04 13.83
CA SER A 86 5.21 -8.41 13.58
C SER A 86 5.38 -7.91 12.15
N ARG A 87 4.44 -8.22 11.24
CA ARG A 87 4.55 -7.89 9.82
C ARG A 87 4.65 -6.38 9.57
N ASN A 88 3.80 -5.58 10.19
CA ASN A 88 3.79 -4.13 9.97
C ASN A 88 5.01 -3.44 10.60
N HIS A 89 5.46 -3.91 11.76
CA HIS A 89 6.71 -3.48 12.37
C HIS A 89 7.90 -3.71 11.43
N LEU A 90 8.00 -4.91 10.85
CA LEU A 90 9.07 -5.27 9.93
C LEU A 90 9.02 -4.45 8.64
N ARG A 91 7.82 -4.19 8.09
CA ARG A 91 7.64 -3.29 6.93
C ARG A 91 8.15 -1.89 7.22
N LEU A 92 7.76 -1.33 8.37
CA LEU A 92 8.16 0.02 8.77
C LEU A 92 9.68 0.11 8.94
N LEU A 93 10.28 -0.85 9.65
CA LEU A 93 11.72 -0.89 9.87
C LEU A 93 12.50 -1.06 8.56
N LEU A 94 12.10 -1.98 7.70
CA LEU A 94 12.78 -2.21 6.44
C LEU A 94 12.64 -1.03 5.46
N SER A 95 11.45 -0.45 5.37
CA SER A 95 11.23 0.73 4.52
C SER A 95 11.98 1.95 5.04
N SER A 96 12.07 2.16 6.36
CA SER A 96 12.86 3.27 6.94
C SER A 96 14.36 3.08 6.70
N VAL A 97 14.88 1.86 6.88
CA VAL A 97 16.27 1.51 6.55
C VAL A 97 16.57 1.79 5.08
N SER A 98 15.67 1.39 4.17
CA SER A 98 15.81 1.69 2.73
C SER A 98 15.88 3.19 2.46
N SER A 99 15.02 3.99 3.10
CA SER A 99 15.02 5.45 2.93
C SER A 99 16.30 6.10 3.45
N VAL A 100 16.80 5.67 4.62
CA VAL A 100 18.06 6.17 5.19
C VAL A 100 19.24 5.80 4.29
N LEU A 101 19.28 4.56 3.78
CA LEU A 101 20.32 4.10 2.84
C LEU A 101 20.34 4.93 1.55
N LEU A 102 19.18 5.23 0.97
CA LEU A 102 19.08 6.05 -0.24
C LEU A 102 19.47 7.51 0.00
N LEU A 103 19.12 8.09 1.15
CA LEU A 103 19.57 9.43 1.53
C LEU A 103 21.09 9.47 1.73
N GLY A 104 21.66 8.47 2.41
CA GLY A 104 23.11 8.34 2.57
C GLY A 104 23.83 8.17 1.23
N CYS A 105 23.26 7.37 0.33
CA CYS A 105 23.74 7.23 -1.03
C CYS A 105 23.72 8.57 -1.79
N PHE A 106 22.64 9.34 -1.67
CA PHE A 106 22.53 10.66 -2.28
C PHE A 106 23.59 11.63 -1.73
N THR A 107 23.87 11.60 -0.42
CA THR A 107 24.97 12.39 0.17
C THR A 107 26.32 12.00 -0.42
N ILE A 108 26.58 10.69 -0.62
CA ILE A 108 27.81 10.21 -1.26
C ILE A 108 27.91 10.71 -2.71
N LEU A 109 26.82 10.62 -3.47
CA LEU A 109 26.78 11.10 -4.86
C LEU A 109 27.00 12.62 -4.94
N LEU A 110 26.35 13.41 -4.07
CA LEU A 110 26.57 14.86 -4.00
C LEU A 110 28.04 15.21 -3.75
N ARG A 111 28.67 14.50 -2.80
CA ARG A 111 30.10 14.69 -2.51
C ARG A 111 30.99 14.30 -3.68
N LEU A 112 30.64 13.24 -4.40
CA LEU A 112 31.42 12.80 -5.56
C LEU A 112 31.27 13.77 -6.73
N THR A 113 30.06 14.26 -6.99
CA THR A 113 29.77 15.29 -8.00
C THR A 113 30.51 16.61 -7.71
N SER A 114 30.70 16.98 -6.44
CA SER A 114 31.48 18.20 -6.12
C SER A 114 32.99 18.03 -6.31
N GLN A 115 33.49 16.79 -6.30
CA GLN A 115 34.92 16.49 -6.46
C GLN A 115 35.31 16.23 -7.91
N VAL A 116 34.41 15.67 -8.71
CA VAL A 116 34.69 15.28 -10.11
C VAL A 116 33.93 16.21 -11.05
N SER A 117 34.68 17.04 -11.79
CA SER A 117 34.11 17.88 -12.84
C SER A 117 33.51 17.01 -13.96
N GLY A 118 32.34 17.40 -14.48
CA GLY A 118 31.67 16.69 -15.58
C GLY A 118 30.83 15.48 -15.18
N VAL A 119 30.60 15.27 -13.89
CA VAL A 119 29.67 14.25 -13.35
C VAL A 119 28.38 14.91 -12.89
N GLU A 120 27.24 14.40 -13.34
CA GLU A 120 25.91 14.93 -13.08
C GLU A 120 25.01 13.89 -12.40
N ILE A 121 24.26 14.34 -11.41
CA ILE A 121 23.22 13.52 -10.76
C ILE A 121 21.99 13.47 -11.66
N ARG A 122 21.46 12.26 -11.87
CA ARG A 122 20.32 11.99 -12.76
C ARG A 122 19.06 11.63 -11.99
N PHE A 123 17.94 11.55 -12.71
CA PHE A 123 16.62 11.42 -12.12
C PHE A 123 16.39 10.15 -11.29
N GLY A 124 17.10 9.05 -11.57
CA GLY A 124 16.85 7.76 -10.94
C GLY A 124 16.99 7.76 -9.42
N ILE A 125 17.96 8.51 -8.87
CA ILE A 125 18.14 8.60 -7.41
C ILE A 125 16.96 9.33 -6.75
N TYR A 126 16.46 10.40 -7.36
CA TYR A 126 15.31 11.15 -6.83
C TYR A 126 14.04 10.30 -6.84
N VAL A 127 13.79 9.54 -7.92
CA VAL A 127 12.66 8.60 -7.99
C VAL A 127 12.77 7.54 -6.90
N SER A 128 13.97 7.02 -6.68
CA SER A 128 14.23 6.01 -5.66
C SER A 128 13.91 6.55 -4.26
N ILE A 129 14.41 7.76 -3.94
CA ILE A 129 14.17 8.43 -2.65
C ILE A 129 12.68 8.73 -2.46
N VAL A 130 12.01 9.30 -3.46
CA VAL A 130 10.57 9.61 -3.36
C VAL A 130 9.77 8.33 -3.14
N GLY A 131 10.06 7.27 -3.91
CA GLY A 131 9.42 5.96 -3.74
C GLY A 131 9.63 5.37 -2.36
N SER A 132 10.86 5.42 -1.82
CA SER A 132 11.17 4.89 -0.49
C SER A 132 10.52 5.71 0.62
N VAL A 133 10.52 7.04 0.53
CA VAL A 133 9.90 7.92 1.52
C VAL A 133 8.38 7.71 1.55
N LEU A 134 7.74 7.60 0.38
CA LEU A 134 6.32 7.25 0.30
C LEU A 134 6.05 5.88 0.95
N ALA A 135 6.86 4.87 0.64
CA ALA A 135 6.71 3.55 1.25
C ALA A 135 6.88 3.60 2.79
N THR A 136 7.83 4.37 3.31
CA THR A 136 8.03 4.56 4.76
C THR A 136 6.84 5.26 5.40
N LEU A 137 6.35 6.35 4.80
CA LEU A 137 5.23 7.12 5.35
C LEU A 137 3.96 6.25 5.45
N TYR A 138 3.63 5.51 4.40
CA TYR A 138 2.45 4.64 4.42
C TYR A 138 2.64 3.40 5.29
N ALA A 139 3.85 2.89 5.43
CA ALA A 139 4.13 1.85 6.42
C ALA A 139 3.93 2.36 7.86
N PHE A 140 4.25 3.64 8.10
CA PHE A 140 4.04 4.28 9.39
C PHE A 140 2.56 4.52 9.69
N LEU A 141 1.77 5.00 8.72
CA LEU A 141 0.33 5.16 8.87
C LEU A 141 -0.36 3.83 9.21
N LYS A 142 -0.03 2.77 8.46
CA LYS A 142 -0.56 1.42 8.72
C LYS A 142 -0.14 0.87 10.09
N TYR A 143 1.04 1.23 10.56
CA TYR A 143 1.49 0.89 11.91
C TYR A 143 0.68 1.61 12.99
N ASP A 144 0.40 2.91 12.81
CA ASP A 144 -0.42 3.69 13.74
C ASP A 144 -1.88 3.20 13.77
N GLU A 145 -2.45 2.86 12.60
CA GLU A 145 -3.78 2.25 12.51
C GLU A 145 -3.86 0.92 13.25
N GLN A 146 -2.87 0.04 13.08
CA GLN A 146 -2.83 -1.22 13.81
C GLN A 146 -2.79 -0.97 15.32
N ARG A 147 -1.95 -0.05 15.79
CA ARG A 147 -1.85 0.28 17.22
C ARG A 147 -3.18 0.81 17.77
N LYS A 148 -3.88 1.67 17.02
CA LYS A 148 -5.21 2.16 17.39
C LYS A 148 -6.22 1.02 17.48
N SER A 149 -6.20 0.09 16.52
CA SER A 149 -7.11 -1.07 16.50
C SER A 149 -6.88 -2.01 17.69
N GLU A 150 -5.62 -2.24 18.09
CA GLU A 150 -5.28 -3.08 19.24
C GLU A 150 -5.77 -2.46 20.55
N VAL A 151 -5.63 -1.15 20.71
CA VAL A 151 -6.14 -0.43 21.88
C VAL A 151 -7.67 -0.48 21.93
N GLN A 152 -8.35 -0.27 20.80
CA GLN A 152 -9.81 -0.38 20.73
C GLN A 152 -10.31 -1.79 21.07
N GLN A 153 -9.59 -2.84 20.67
CA GLN A 153 -9.92 -4.21 21.03
C GLN A 153 -9.76 -4.47 22.53
N LEU A 154 -8.79 -3.84 23.19
CA LEU A 154 -8.58 -3.97 24.64
C LEU A 154 -9.69 -3.29 25.46
N PHE A 155 -10.26 -2.20 24.94
CA PHE A 155 -11.33 -1.44 25.60
C PHE A 155 -12.74 -1.83 25.13
N ARG A 156 -12.89 -2.77 24.18
CA ARG A 156 -14.21 -3.33 23.84
C ARG A 156 -14.72 -4.15 25.01
N HIS A 157 -15.85 -3.73 25.57
CA HIS A 157 -16.51 -4.51 26.61
C HIS A 157 -17.12 -5.78 25.99
N PRO A 158 -17.07 -6.93 26.69
CA PRO A 158 -17.60 -8.20 26.19
C PRO A 158 -19.11 -8.16 25.90
N ASP A 159 -19.84 -7.19 26.44
CA ASP A 159 -21.27 -7.01 26.21
C ASP A 159 -21.61 -6.46 24.81
N ASP A 160 -20.67 -5.77 24.14
CA ASP A 160 -20.88 -5.23 22.80
C ASP A 160 -20.83 -6.32 21.70
N GLU A 161 -20.12 -7.44 21.93
CA GLU A 161 -20.05 -8.55 20.97
C GLU A 161 -21.37 -9.34 20.88
N GLN A 162 -22.16 -9.36 21.96
CA GLN A 162 -23.48 -9.99 21.96
C GLN A 162 -24.51 -9.17 21.18
N GLY A 163 -24.44 -7.84 21.24
CA GLY A 163 -25.31 -6.94 20.47
C GLY A 163 -25.09 -7.07 18.96
N GLN A 164 -23.83 -7.16 18.54
CA GLN A 164 -23.47 -7.19 17.11
C GLN A 164 -23.78 -8.54 16.44
N LYS A 165 -23.58 -9.67 17.15
CA LYS A 165 -24.07 -10.99 16.68
C LYS A 165 -25.59 -11.05 16.60
N ARG A 166 -26.31 -10.35 17.47
CA ARG A 166 -27.79 -10.31 17.43
C ARG A 166 -28.30 -9.53 16.22
N ILE A 167 -27.61 -8.47 15.80
CA ILE A 167 -27.97 -7.67 14.62
C ILE A 167 -27.64 -8.43 13.32
N GLU A 168 -26.52 -9.16 13.27
CA GLU A 168 -26.13 -9.95 12.08
C GLU A 168 -27.02 -11.19 11.87
N VAL A 169 -27.53 -11.78 12.97
CA VAL A 169 -28.53 -12.86 12.90
C VAL A 169 -29.92 -12.29 12.56
N ALA A 170 -30.26 -11.08 13.00
CA ALA A 170 -31.49 -10.41 12.62
C ALA A 170 -31.51 -10.04 11.13
N SER A 171 -30.42 -9.50 10.58
CA SER A 171 -30.33 -9.13 9.16
C SER A 171 -30.31 -10.32 8.20
N LEU A 172 -29.80 -11.49 8.62
CA LEU A 172 -29.91 -12.74 7.86
C LEU A 172 -31.30 -13.39 7.94
N HIS A 173 -32.14 -13.00 8.91
CA HIS A 173 -33.52 -13.48 9.04
C HIS A 173 -34.56 -12.53 8.42
N GLU A 174 -34.18 -11.29 8.09
CA GLU A 174 -35.08 -10.26 7.57
C GLU A 174 -35.22 -10.24 6.03
N GLU A 175 -34.68 -11.25 5.33
CA GLU A 175 -34.83 -11.43 3.88
C GLU A 175 -35.88 -12.52 3.49
N ARG A 176 -36.74 -12.93 4.43
CA ARG A 176 -37.84 -13.90 4.19
C ARG A 176 -39.20 -13.49 4.76
N HIS A 177 -39.48 -12.20 4.92
CA HIS A 177 -40.88 -11.79 5.09
C HIS A 177 -41.57 -11.74 3.71
N PRO A 178 -42.61 -12.56 3.44
CA PRO A 178 -43.42 -12.39 2.25
C PRO A 178 -44.08 -11.01 2.28
N LEU A 179 -43.97 -10.27 1.17
CA LEU A 179 -44.65 -9.00 0.98
C LEU A 179 -46.13 -9.15 1.34
N PRO A 180 -46.71 -8.25 2.15
CA PRO A 180 -48.15 -8.27 2.41
C PRO A 180 -48.90 -8.14 1.08
N PRO A 181 -49.98 -8.91 0.87
CA PRO A 181 -50.76 -8.85 -0.36
C PRO A 181 -51.24 -7.41 -0.61
N PRO A 182 -51.29 -6.97 -1.88
CA PRO A 182 -51.73 -5.63 -2.23
C PRO A 182 -53.15 -5.39 -1.67
N PRO A 183 -53.41 -4.19 -1.13
CA PRO A 183 -54.72 -3.86 -0.58
C PRO A 183 -55.80 -4.01 -1.65
N PRO A 184 -57.00 -4.51 -1.30
CA PRO A 184 -58.09 -4.67 -2.24
C PRO A 184 -58.48 -3.32 -2.86
N PRO A 185 -58.86 -3.29 -4.16
CA PRO A 185 -59.29 -2.07 -4.82
C PRO A 185 -60.51 -1.48 -4.10
N MET A 186 -60.42 -0.20 -3.73
CA MET A 186 -61.54 0.53 -3.14
C MET A 186 -62.74 0.53 -4.11
N PRO A 187 -63.98 0.37 -3.60
CA PRO A 187 -65.17 0.51 -4.42
C PRO A 187 -65.24 1.92 -5.02
N PRO A 188 -65.69 2.06 -6.28
CA PRO A 188 -65.84 3.36 -6.92
C PRO A 188 -66.84 4.22 -6.15
N GLU A 189 -66.43 5.42 -5.77
CA GLU A 189 -67.31 6.43 -5.19
C GLU A 189 -68.28 6.93 -6.28
N ASP A 190 -69.56 6.59 -6.14
CA ASP A 190 -70.65 7.12 -6.95
C ASP A 190 -70.82 8.62 -6.64
N HIS A 191 -70.13 9.48 -7.39
CA HIS A 191 -70.45 10.90 -7.43
C HIS A 191 -71.74 11.11 -8.24
N SER A 192 -72.89 10.97 -7.57
CA SER A 192 -74.17 11.41 -8.12
C SER A 192 -74.18 12.93 -8.24
N LEU A 193 -73.96 13.40 -9.47
CA LEU A 193 -74.12 14.79 -9.89
C LEU A 193 -75.59 15.22 -9.75
N LEU A 194 -75.94 15.77 -8.58
CA LEU A 194 -77.16 16.55 -8.43
C LEU A 194 -76.93 17.96 -9.00
N LYS A 195 -77.41 18.14 -10.23
CA LYS A 195 -77.92 19.40 -10.81
C LYS A 195 -79.45 19.25 -10.86
N PRO A 196 -80.27 20.32 -10.84
CA PRO A 196 -79.97 21.75 -10.99
C PRO A 196 -80.23 22.62 -9.75
#